data_AF-A0AAN9PCE9-F1
#
_entry.id   AF-A0AAN9PCE9-F1
#
_cell.length_a   1.000
_cell.length_b   1.000
_cell.length_c   1.000
_cell.angle_alpha   90.00
_cell.angle_beta   90.00
_cell.angle_gamma   90.00
#
_symmetry.space_group_name_H-M   'P 1'
#
loop_
_entity.id
_entity.type
_entity.pdbx_description
1 polymer ?
#
loop_
_entity_poly.entity_id
_entity_poly.type
_entity_poly.pdbx_seq_one_letter_code
_entity_poly.pdbx_strand_id
1 'polypeptide(L)' 'MKKEKDDYVAHVYIKTALEDACPGVVSCADILALAAAVSSVLAHGPYWKVPLGRRDGLTANRTFANINLCCSRPRHY' A
#
# COMPACT_ATOMS: atom_id res chain seq x y z
N MET A 1 -17.37 -22.81 -1.55
CA MET A 1 -16.23 -22.43 -0.71
C MET A 1 -15.85 -21.00 -1.06
N LYS A 2 -16.26 -20.03 -0.24
CA LYS A 2 -15.90 -18.61 -0.40
C LYS A 2 -14.50 -18.44 0.18
N LYS A 3 -13.47 -18.50 -0.65
CA LYS A 3 -12.16 -17.94 -0.28
C LYS A 3 -12.03 -16.62 -1.01
N GLU A 4 -11.33 -15.68 -0.38
CA GLU A 4 -10.59 -14.62 -1.08
C GLU A 4 -11.33 -13.31 -1.34
N LYS A 5 -11.94 -12.73 -0.30
CA LYS A 5 -12.12 -11.26 -0.20
C LYS A 5 -11.42 -10.64 1.02
N ASP A 6 -10.72 -11.45 1.81
CA ASP A 6 -10.11 -11.03 3.07
C ASP A 6 -8.66 -10.51 2.92
N ASP A 7 -8.03 -10.69 1.75
CA ASP A 7 -6.67 -10.20 1.50
C ASP A 7 -6.59 -8.70 1.19
N TYR A 8 -7.71 -8.06 0.86
CA TYR A 8 -7.74 -6.62 0.54
C TYR A 8 -7.90 -5.71 1.76
N VAL A 9 -8.04 -6.25 2.97
CA VAL A 9 -8.72 -5.54 4.08
C VAL A 9 -7.76 -4.92 5.11
N ALA A 10 -6.47 -5.29 5.10
CA ALA A 10 -5.52 -4.79 6.11
C ALA A 10 -5.42 -3.25 6.14
N HIS A 11 -5.31 -2.61 4.97
CA HIS A 11 -5.25 -1.14 4.90
C HIS A 11 -6.55 -0.46 5.35
N VAL A 12 -7.70 -1.11 5.19
CA VAL A 12 -9.01 -0.61 5.63
C VAL A 12 -9.09 -0.64 7.16
N TYR A 13 -8.69 -1.73 7.80
CA TYR A 13 -8.66 -1.83 9.27
C TYR A 13 -7.72 -0.82 9.91
N ILE A 14 -6.54 -0.61 9.30
CA ILE A 14 -5.59 0.41 9.77
C ILE A 14 -6.22 1.80 9.63
N LYS A 15 -6.83 2.09 8.48
CA LYS A 15 -7.48 3.38 8.25
C LYS A 15 -8.62 3.63 9.22
N THR A 16 -9.49 2.66 9.49
CA THR A 16 -10.58 2.84 10.46
C THR A 16 -10.06 3.15 11.87
N ALA A 17 -9.06 2.41 12.34
CA ALA A 17 -8.47 2.66 13.65
C ALA A 17 -7.78 4.04 13.74
N LEU A 18 -7.19 4.51 12.64
CA LEU A 18 -6.59 5.83 12.57
C LEU A 18 -7.63 6.94 12.49
N GLU A 19 -8.74 6.76 11.77
CA GLU A 19 -9.81 7.74 11.73
C GLU A 19 -10.52 7.89 13.09
N ASP A 20 -10.62 6.82 13.87
CA ASP A 20 -11.15 6.87 15.24
C ASP A 20 -10.23 7.67 16.19
N ALA A 21 -8.91 7.63 15.98
CA ALA A 21 -7.93 8.31 16.82
C ALA A 21 -7.58 9.74 16.34
N CYS A 22 -7.51 9.96 15.03
CA CYS A 22 -7.09 11.20 14.40
C CYS A 22 -7.80 11.42 13.04
N PRO A 23 -9.07 11.85 13.06
CA PRO A 23 -9.91 11.94 11.87
C PRO A 23 -9.36 12.93 10.83
N GLY A 24 -9.25 12.48 9.58
CA GLY A 24 -8.83 13.29 8.44
C GLY A 24 -7.35 13.69 8.42
N VAL A 25 -6.51 13.12 9.29
CA VAL A 25 -5.08 13.50 9.39
C VAL A 25 -4.18 12.64 8.52
N VAL A 26 -4.35 11.31 8.56
CA VAL A 26 -3.43 10.36 7.90
C VAL A 26 -3.96 9.95 6.53
N SER A 27 -3.16 10.10 5.48
CA SER A 27 -3.55 9.69 4.13
C SER A 27 -3.40 8.18 3.92
N CYS A 28 -4.21 7.60 3.04
CA CYS A 28 -4.08 6.21 2.62
C CYS A 28 -2.73 5.94 1.94
N ALA A 29 -2.20 6.94 1.21
CA ALA A 29 -0.88 6.89 0.61
C ALA A 29 0.24 6.71 1.67
N ASP A 30 0.16 7.39 2.81
CA ASP A 30 1.13 7.25 3.90
C ASP A 30 1.00 5.91 4.62
N ILE A 31 -0.23 5.41 4.81
CA ILE A 31 -0.49 4.07 5.38
C ILE A 31 0.21 3.00 4.54
N LEU A 32 0.08 3.03 3.21
CA LEU A 32 0.71 2.05 2.33
C LEU A 32 2.25 2.12 2.39
N ALA A 33 2.82 3.32 2.46
CA ALA A 33 4.27 3.48 2.56
C ALA A 33 4.82 2.96 3.89
N LEU A 34 4.12 3.22 5.01
CA LEU A 34 4.48 2.69 6.32
C LEU A 34 4.29 1.17 6.37
N ALA A 35 3.20 0.65 5.82
CA ALA A 35 2.95 -0.79 5.76
C ALA A 35 4.08 -1.52 5.01
N ALA A 36 4.56 -0.97 3.89
CA ALA A 36 5.70 -1.53 3.16
C ALA A 36 6.99 -1.56 3.99
N ALA A 37 7.29 -0.48 4.72
CA ALA A 37 8.47 -0.39 5.59
C ALA A 37 8.38 -1.30 6.83
N VAL A 38 7.17 -1.51 7.37
CA VAL A 38 6.96 -2.49 8.44
C VAL A 38 7.11 -3.91 7.91
N SER A 39 6.54 -4.20 6.73
CA SER A 39 6.67 -5.49 6.07
C SER A 39 8.11 -5.85 5.74
N SER A 40 8.96 -4.89 5.35
CA SER A 40 10.38 -5.16 5.14
C SER A 40 11.07 -5.60 6.42
N VAL A 41 10.83 -4.91 7.54
CA VAL A 41 11.39 -5.27 8.85
C VAL A 41 10.90 -6.64 9.31
N LEU A 42 9.61 -6.92 9.14
CA LEU A 42 9.02 -8.23 9.46
C LEU A 42 9.60 -9.36 8.60
N ALA A 43 9.96 -9.07 7.35
CA ALA A 43 10.64 -9.98 6.44
C ALA A 43 12.17 -10.03 6.66
N HIS A 44 12.68 -9.50 7.78
CA HIS A 44 14.11 -9.41 8.12
C HIS A 44 14.95 -8.57 7.13
N GLY A 45 14.30 -7.66 6.41
CA GLY A 45 14.94 -6.65 5.58
C GLY A 45 15.42 -5.43 6.37
N PRO A 46 15.97 -4.42 5.69
CA PRO A 46 16.48 -3.22 6.34
C PRO A 46 15.34 -2.35 6.88
N TYR A 47 15.64 -1.62 7.96
CA TYR A 47 14.80 -0.53 8.45
C TYR A 47 15.18 0.78 7.76
N TRP A 48 14.17 1.61 7.46
CA TRP A 48 14.37 2.98 7.03
C TRP A 48 13.25 3.87 7.54
N LYS A 49 13.56 5.17 7.75
CA LYS A 49 12.56 6.16 8.12
C LYS A 49 11.75 6.56 6.90
N VAL A 50 10.44 6.36 6.95
CA VAL A 50 9.52 6.75 5.87
C VAL A 50 9.21 8.25 5.97
N PRO A 51 9.47 9.06 4.92
CA PRO A 51 8.97 10.43 4.87
C PRO A 51 7.44 10.42 4.74
N LEU A 52 6.76 11.27 5.51
CA LEU A 52 5.31 11.38 5.60
C LEU A 52 4.83 12.70 4.99
N GLY A 53 3.51 12.81 4.76
CA GLY A 53 2.86 14.00 4.20
C GLY A 53 2.35 13.82 2.77
N ARG A 54 2.25 12.58 2.26
CA ARG A 54 1.59 12.34 0.96
C ARG A 54 0.09 12.62 1.11
N ARG A 55 -0.55 13.01 0.01
CA ARG A 55 -2.01 13.19 -0.06
C ARG A 55 -2.60 12.16 -1.00
N ASP A 56 -3.84 11.78 -0.73
CA ASP A 56 -4.55 10.81 -1.54
C ASP A 56 -4.96 11.41 -2.89
N GLY A 57 -4.76 10.63 -3.96
CA GLY A 57 -5.21 11.00 -5.30
C GLY A 57 -6.73 10.87 -5.42
N LEU A 58 -7.33 11.76 -6.21
CA LEU A 58 -8.78 11.75 -6.46
C LEU A 58 -9.20 10.85 -7.64
N THR A 59 -8.24 10.36 -8.42
CA THR A 59 -8.48 9.59 -9.64
C THR A 59 -7.54 8.39 -9.72
N ALA A 60 -8.01 7.34 -10.40
CA ALA A 60 -7.21 6.16 -10.72
C ALA A 60 -7.20 5.95 -12.24
N ASN A 61 -6.07 5.47 -12.79
CA ASN A 61 -5.92 5.26 -14.22
C ASN A 61 -5.33 3.87 -14.50
N ARG A 62 -6.20 2.95 -14.96
CA ARG A 62 -5.82 1.56 -15.27
C ARG A 62 -4.89 1.46 -16.47
N THR A 63 -5.16 2.22 -17.53
CA THR A 63 -4.33 2.23 -18.74
C THR A 63 -2.91 2.70 -18.41
N PHE A 64 -2.79 3.75 -17.58
CA PHE A 64 -1.50 4.23 -17.11
C PHE A 64 -0.75 3.18 -16.28
N ALA A 65 -1.43 2.41 -15.43
CA ALA A 65 -0.80 1.32 -14.68
C ALA A 65 -0.24 0.23 -15.63
N ASN A 66 -1.02 -0.19 -16.63
CA ASN A 66 -0.64 -1.26 -17.55
C ASN A 66 0.59 -0.93 -18.41
N ILE A 67 0.82 0.35 -18.72
CA ILE A 67 1.97 0.78 -19.55
C ILE A 67 3.20 1.14 -18.72
N ASN A 68 3.04 1.51 -17.44
CA ASN A 68 4.16 1.95 -16.59
C ASN A 68 4.69 0.85 -15.66
N LEU A 69 3.90 -0.19 -15.39
CA LEU A 69 4.38 -1.35 -14.66
C LEU A 69 5.10 -2.29 -15.63
N CYS A 70 6.37 -2.55 -15.34
CA CYS A 70 7.16 -3.47 -16.15
C CYS A 70 6.56 -4.88 -16.05
N CYS A 71 6.26 -5.49 -17.20
CA CYS A 71 6.02 -6.92 -17.26
C CYS A 71 7.33 -7.64 -16.94
N SER A 72 7.28 -8.68 -16.10
CA SER A 72 8.42 -9.59 -15.94
C SER A 72 8.79 -10.15 -17.31
N ARG A 73 9.99 -9.83 -17.82
CA ARG A 73 10.50 -10.50 -19.01
C ARG A 73 10.44 -12.01 -18.77
N PRO A 74 9.74 -12.80 -19.59
CA PRO A 74 9.97 -14.23 -19.57
C PRO A 74 11.45 -14.41 -19.84
N ARG A 75 12.14 -15.19 -19.00
CA ARG A 75 13.50 -15.62 -19.30
C ARG A 75 13.44 -16.34 -20.64
N HIS A 76 13.89 -15.66 -21.70
CA HIS A 76 14.25 -16.32 -22.93
C HIS A 76 15.46 -17.18 -22.59
N TYR A 77 15.22 -18.48 -22.44
CA TYR A 77 16.25 -19.50 -22.59
C TYR A 77 16.30 -19.89 -24.07
#